data_AF-A0A6N8IK02-F1
#
_entry.id   AF-A0A6N8IK02-F1
#
_cell.length_a   1.000
_cell.length_b   1.000
_cell.length_c   1.000
_cell.angle_alpha   90.00
_cell.angle_beta   90.00
_cell.angle_gamma   90.00
#
_symmetry.space_group_name_H-M   'P 1'
#
loop_
_entity.id
_entity.type
_entity.pdbx_description
1 polymer ?
#
loop_
_entity_poly.entity_id
_entity_poly.type
_entity_poly.pdbx_seq_one_letter_code
_entity_poly.pdbx_strand_id
1 'polypeptide(L)'
;MRAHGHLGVKAVHDALLRECGTDRSVRSIESQASRCHVSLRVQQMCPECGVVGVRLNRQSGLCPMCTEMMHLNEEIAFNEVLQAEREEKADEGDVAAIRRERDRMRQRNSRLCRKYGLKSRRDRRDGK
;
A
#
# COMPACT_ATOMS: atom_id res chain seq x y z
N MET A 1 35.22 -10.22 -8.60
CA MET A 1 34.74 -11.59 -8.21
C MET A 1 33.57 -11.56 -7.24
N ARG A 2 33.70 -11.07 -6.00
CA ARG A 2 32.58 -11.10 -5.02
C ARG A 2 31.31 -10.40 -5.50
N ALA A 3 31.46 -9.25 -6.16
CA ALA A 3 30.33 -8.48 -6.70
C ALA A 3 29.47 -9.30 -7.69
N HIS A 4 30.09 -10.15 -8.52
CA HIS A 4 29.42 -10.88 -9.60
C HIS A 4 29.26 -12.38 -9.33
N GLY A 5 29.78 -12.90 -8.20
CA GLY A 5 29.81 -14.33 -7.92
C GLY A 5 28.42 -14.98 -7.90
N HIS A 6 27.43 -14.24 -7.41
CA HIS A 6 26.04 -14.66 -7.37
C HIS A 6 25.37 -14.77 -8.75
N LEU A 7 25.99 -14.26 -9.80
CA LEU A 7 25.54 -14.38 -11.20
C LEU A 7 26.20 -15.58 -11.92
N GLY A 8 27.13 -16.27 -11.26
CA GLY A 8 27.82 -17.44 -11.79
C GLY A 8 29.16 -17.13 -12.46
N VAL A 9 29.88 -18.20 -12.80
CA VAL A 9 31.26 -18.11 -13.31
C VAL A 9 31.37 -17.33 -14.63
N LYS A 10 30.39 -17.43 -15.52
CA LYS A 10 30.37 -16.71 -16.80
C LYS A 10 30.24 -15.20 -16.59
N ALA A 11 29.36 -14.77 -15.69
CA ALA A 11 29.23 -13.35 -15.36
C ALA A 11 30.51 -12.78 -14.73
N VAL A 12 31.18 -13.57 -13.88
CA VAL A 12 32.49 -13.20 -13.33
C VAL A 12 33.55 -13.09 -14.43
N HIS A 13 33.58 -14.02 -15.38
CA HIS A 13 34.45 -13.97 -16.55
C HIS A 13 34.22 -12.68 -17.35
N ASP A 14 32.97 -12.42 -17.75
CA ASP A 14 32.61 -11.28 -18.58
C ASP A 14 32.93 -9.96 -17.88
N ALA A 15 32.75 -9.90 -16.55
CA ALA A 15 33.16 -8.77 -15.73
C ALA A 15 34.67 -8.58 -15.69
N LEU A 16 35.47 -9.64 -15.50
CA LEU A 16 36.93 -9.56 -15.52
C LEU A 16 37.47 -9.09 -16.88
N LEU A 17 36.88 -9.57 -17.96
CA LEU A 17 37.23 -9.16 -19.32
C LEU A 17 36.88 -7.69 -19.56
N ARG A 18 35.68 -7.26 -19.14
CA ARG A 18 35.20 -5.89 -19.33
C ARG A 18 35.92 -4.86 -18.44
N GLU A 19 36.10 -5.17 -17.16
CA GLU A 19 36.62 -4.22 -16.16
C GLU A 19 38.16 -4.18 -16.14
N CYS A 20 38.82 -5.32 -16.40
CA CYS A 20 40.27 -5.45 -16.27
C CYS A 20 40.97 -5.85 -17.58
N GLY A 21 40.24 -6.08 -18.68
CA GLY A 21 40.81 -6.54 -19.95
C GLY A 21 41.46 -7.92 -19.88
N THR A 22 41.23 -8.69 -18.80
CA THR A 22 41.91 -9.96 -18.58
C THR A 22 41.00 -11.11 -18.98
N ASP A 23 41.36 -11.80 -20.06
CA ASP A 23 40.72 -13.06 -20.44
C ASP A 23 41.24 -14.21 -19.56
N ARG A 24 40.35 -14.85 -18.80
CA ARG A 24 40.68 -15.97 -17.91
C ARG A 24 39.81 -17.16 -18.21
N SER A 25 40.41 -18.34 -18.26
CA SER A 25 39.63 -19.57 -18.37
C SER A 25 38.71 -19.78 -17.15
N VAL A 26 37.55 -20.41 -17.40
CA VAL A 26 36.57 -20.78 -16.36
C VAL A 26 37.22 -21.50 -15.18
N ARG A 27 38.08 -22.48 -15.46
CA ARG A 27 38.78 -23.26 -14.44
C ARG A 27 39.72 -22.42 -13.57
N SER A 28 40.36 -21.40 -14.14
CA SER A 28 41.19 -20.44 -13.39
C SER A 28 40.33 -19.63 -12.42
N ILE A 29 39.16 -19.16 -12.88
CA ILE A 29 38.20 -18.39 -12.08
C ILE A 29 37.66 -19.24 -10.93
N GLU A 30 37.24 -20.49 -11.19
CA GLU A 30 36.75 -21.40 -10.16
C GLU A 30 37.82 -21.71 -9.10
N SER A 31 39.05 -21.97 -9.51
CA SER A 31 40.17 -22.21 -8.59
C SER A 31 40.43 -21.00 -7.69
N GLN A 32 40.43 -19.79 -8.28
CA GLN A 32 40.61 -18.56 -7.51
C GLN A 32 39.43 -18.29 -6.57
N ALA A 33 38.19 -18.50 -7.02
CA ALA A 33 37.00 -18.30 -6.20
C ALA A 33 37.00 -19.23 -4.98
N SER A 34 37.40 -20.50 -5.16
CA SER A 34 37.60 -21.45 -4.08
C SER A 34 38.64 -20.97 -3.06
N ARG A 35 39.82 -20.53 -3.52
CA ARG A 35 40.91 -20.00 -2.67
C ARG A 35 40.50 -18.73 -1.90
N CYS A 36 39.64 -17.90 -2.48
CA CYS A 36 39.17 -16.66 -1.86
C CYS A 36 37.84 -16.83 -1.08
N HIS A 37 37.35 -18.06 -0.92
CA HIS A 37 36.08 -18.39 -0.28
C HIS A 37 34.88 -17.62 -0.86
N VAL A 38 34.82 -17.51 -2.19
CA VAL A 38 33.72 -16.84 -2.91
C VAL A 38 32.85 -17.90 -3.58
N SER A 39 31.57 -17.95 -3.22
CA SER A 39 30.60 -18.80 -3.92
C SER A 39 30.33 -18.27 -5.32
N LEU A 40 30.34 -19.16 -6.31
CA LEU A 40 29.92 -18.90 -7.69
C LEU A 40 28.53 -19.49 -8.00
N ARG A 41 27.79 -19.92 -6.97
CA ARG A 41 26.42 -20.42 -7.15
C ARG A 41 25.53 -19.29 -7.62
N VAL A 42 24.78 -19.52 -8.69
CA VAL A 42 23.77 -18.57 -9.17
C VAL A 42 22.68 -18.41 -8.09
N GLN A 43 22.44 -17.18 -7.68
CA GLN A 43 21.44 -16.81 -6.69
C GLN A 43 20.47 -15.78 -7.27
N GLN A 44 19.23 -15.84 -6.79
CA GLN A 44 18.22 -14.86 -7.15
C GLN A 44 18.53 -13.52 -6.50
N MET A 45 18.16 -12.44 -7.18
CA MET A 45 18.28 -11.06 -6.70
C MET A 45 16.88 -10.44 -6.69
N CYS A 46 16.56 -9.73 -5.61
CA CYS A 46 15.35 -8.91 -5.57
C CYS A 46 15.46 -7.76 -6.57
N PRO A 47 14.50 -7.57 -7.49
CA PRO A 47 14.58 -6.50 -8.48
C PRO A 47 14.44 -5.10 -7.87
N GLU A 48 13.78 -4.99 -6.71
CA GLU A 48 13.51 -3.70 -6.05
C GLU A 48 14.73 -3.19 -5.26
N CYS A 49 15.22 -3.99 -4.31
CA CYS A 49 16.28 -3.57 -3.39
C CYS A 49 17.65 -4.19 -3.69
N GLY A 50 17.76 -5.04 -4.71
CA GLY A 50 19.02 -5.68 -5.11
C GLY A 50 19.56 -6.72 -4.12
N VAL A 51 18.81 -7.06 -3.05
CA VAL A 51 19.27 -8.08 -2.10
C VAL A 51 19.41 -9.44 -2.79
N VAL A 52 20.55 -10.08 -2.59
CA VAL A 52 20.94 -11.33 -3.26
C VAL A 52 20.78 -12.52 -2.32
N GLY A 53 20.39 -13.67 -2.87
CA GLY A 53 20.36 -14.94 -2.13
C GLY A 53 19.13 -15.14 -1.26
N VAL A 54 18.12 -14.27 -1.41
CA VAL A 54 16.83 -14.41 -0.75
C VAL A 54 15.86 -15.23 -1.58
N ARG A 55 14.91 -15.89 -0.90
CA ARG A 55 13.78 -16.51 -1.57
C ARG A 55 12.77 -15.43 -1.95
N LEU A 56 12.53 -15.24 -3.24
CA LEU A 56 11.50 -14.34 -3.73
C LEU A 56 10.12 -14.96 -3.52
N ASN A 57 9.16 -14.13 -3.13
CA ASN A 57 7.75 -14.51 -3.07
C ASN A 57 7.28 -14.79 -4.51
N ARG A 58 6.52 -15.88 -4.69
CA ARG A 58 6.04 -16.33 -6.00
C ARG A 58 5.03 -15.38 -6.64
N GLN A 59 4.24 -14.68 -5.84
CA GLN A 59 3.19 -13.77 -6.32
C GLN A 59 3.75 -12.39 -6.62
N SER A 60 4.43 -11.76 -5.66
CA SER A 60 4.99 -10.42 -5.85
C SER A 60 6.30 -10.41 -6.65
N GLY A 61 7.04 -11.53 -6.70
CA GLY A 61 8.38 -11.56 -7.30
C GLY A 61 9.44 -10.82 -6.48
N LEU A 62 9.11 -10.38 -5.27
CA LEU A 62 9.96 -9.56 -4.41
C LEU A 62 10.54 -10.36 -3.23
N CYS A 63 11.57 -9.80 -2.59
CA CYS A 63 12.04 -10.32 -1.31
C CYS A 63 10.98 -10.10 -0.21
N PRO A 64 11.10 -10.79 0.95
CA PRO A 64 10.14 -10.63 2.04
C PRO A 64 9.93 -9.17 2.46
N MET A 65 11.01 -8.42 2.65
CA MET A 65 10.93 -7.01 3.07
C MET A 65 10.19 -6.14 2.04
N CYS A 66 10.55 -6.24 0.76
CA CYS A 66 9.89 -5.46 -0.29
C CYS A 66 8.42 -5.88 -0.50
N THR A 67 8.08 -7.15 -0.26
CA THR A 67 6.68 -7.60 -0.28
C THR A 67 5.88 -6.97 0.86
N GLU A 68 6.40 -6.97 2.09
CA GLU A 68 5.72 -6.34 3.22
C GLU A 68 5.58 -4.83 3.02
N MET A 69 6.60 -4.16 2.47
CA MET A 69 6.54 -2.74 2.16
C MET A 69 5.46 -2.43 1.12
N MET A 70 5.34 -3.27 0.09
CA MET A 70 4.26 -3.17 -0.90
C MET A 70 2.89 -3.25 -0.24
N HIS A 71 2.66 -4.25 0.62
CA HIS A 71 1.40 -4.40 1.35
C HIS A 71 1.11 -3.24 2.31
N LEU A 72 2.13 -2.72 3.00
CA LEU A 72 1.98 -1.54 3.84
C LEU A 72 1.51 -0.34 3.03
N ASN A 73 2.09 -0.11 1.84
CA ASN A 73 1.70 0.98 0.97
C ASN A 73 0.26 0.80 0.44
N GLU A 74 -0.16 -0.43 0.14
CA GLU A 74 -1.56 -0.75 -0.21
C GLU A 74 -2.52 -0.38 0.92
N GLU A 75 -2.19 -0.74 2.17
CA GLU A 75 -3.01 -0.41 3.34
C GLU A 75 -3.06 1.10 3.62
N ILE A 76 -1.94 1.82 3.43
CA ILE A 76 -1.90 3.29 3.57
C ILE A 76 -2.83 3.94 2.54
N ALA A 77 -2.72 3.55 1.27
CA ALA A 77 -3.57 4.09 0.20
C ALA A 77 -5.05 3.79 0.45
N PHE A 78 -5.36 2.58 0.95
CA PHE A 78 -6.73 2.24 1.31
C PHE A 78 -7.24 3.06 2.52
N ASN A 79 -6.38 3.31 3.50
CA ASN A 79 -6.73 4.14 4.65
C ASN A 79 -7.09 5.58 4.25
N GLU A 80 -6.34 6.17 3.31
CA GLU A 80 -6.62 7.51 2.78
C GLU A 80 -8.03 7.58 2.14
N VAL A 81 -8.40 6.56 1.37
CA VAL A 81 -9.76 6.45 0.80
C VAL A 81 -10.82 6.38 1.90
N LEU A 82 -10.59 5.57 2.94
CA LEU A 82 -11.53 5.46 4.07
C LEU A 82 -11.67 6.77 4.85
N GLN A 83 -10.59 7.53 5.00
CA GLN A 83 -10.65 8.84 5.67
C GLN A 83 -11.48 9.84 4.86
N ALA A 84 -11.30 9.88 3.54
CA ALA A 84 -12.13 10.71 2.67
C ALA A 84 -13.62 10.31 2.74
N GLU A 85 -13.93 9.02 2.63
CA GLU A 85 -15.31 8.54 2.77
C GLU A 85 -15.91 8.86 4.15
N ARG A 86 -15.09 8.80 5.21
CA ARG A 86 -15.52 9.18 6.55
C ARG A 86 -15.91 10.65 6.57
N GLU A 87 -15.10 11.55 6.02
CA GLU A 87 -15.42 12.99 5.99
C GLU A 87 -16.74 13.27 5.26
N GLU A 88 -16.99 12.61 4.14
CA GLU A 88 -18.26 12.72 3.42
C GLU A 88 -19.47 12.23 4.22
N LYS A 89 -19.32 11.16 5.01
CA LYS A 89 -20.39 10.59 5.83
C LYS A 89 -20.54 11.25 7.20
N ALA A 90 -19.49 11.89 7.70
CA ALA A 90 -19.35 12.31 9.09
C ALA A 90 -19.45 13.83 9.30
N ASP A 91 -20.21 14.55 8.47
CA ASP A 91 -20.70 15.85 8.92
C ASP A 91 -21.89 15.68 9.89
N GLU A 92 -21.60 15.03 11.02
CA GLU A 92 -22.52 14.93 12.15
C GLU A 92 -22.93 16.31 12.65
N GLY A 93 -22.09 17.33 12.43
CA GLY A 93 -22.35 18.73 12.70
C GLY A 93 -23.53 19.26 11.89
N ASP A 94 -23.50 19.04 10.58
CA ASP A 94 -24.57 19.40 9.66
C ASP A 94 -25.86 18.64 9.96
N VAL A 95 -25.78 17.33 10.20
CA VAL A 95 -26.94 16.53 10.60
C VAL A 95 -27.52 17.05 11.92
N ALA A 96 -26.68 17.39 12.90
CA ALA A 96 -27.12 17.96 14.17
C ALA A 96 -27.69 19.37 14.03
N ALA A 97 -27.15 20.20 13.12
CA ALA A 97 -27.65 21.53 12.81
C ALA A 97 -29.05 21.46 12.16
N ILE A 98 -29.21 20.58 11.16
CA ILE A 98 -30.48 20.31 10.50
C ILE A 98 -31.51 19.78 11.50
N ARG A 99 -31.14 18.85 12.38
CA ARG A 99 -32.02 18.33 13.44
C ARG A 99 -32.49 19.43 14.38
N ARG A 100 -31.57 20.29 14.84
CA ARG A 100 -31.90 21.46 15.70
C ARG A 100 -32.89 22.38 15.00
N GLU A 101 -32.65 22.73 13.74
CA GLU A 101 -33.54 23.61 12.99
C GLU A 101 -34.93 23.00 12.78
N ARG A 102 -34.97 21.71 12.42
CA ARG A 102 -36.22 20.96 12.28
C ARG A 102 -37.03 21.00 13.58
N ASP A 103 -36.40 20.80 14.73
CA ASP A 103 -37.09 20.79 16.02
C ASP A 103 -37.56 22.19 16.43
N ARG A 104 -36.77 23.26 16.15
CA ARG A 104 -37.21 24.66 16.29
C ARG A 104 -38.48 24.92 15.49
N MET A 105 -38.48 24.54 14.20
CA MET A 105 -39.62 24.74 13.32
C MET A 105 -40.84 23.90 13.72
N ARG A 106 -40.65 22.66 14.19
CA ARG A 106 -41.73 21.85 14.76
C ARG A 106 -42.40 22.52 15.95
N GLN A 107 -41.61 23.05 16.89
CA GLN A 107 -42.15 23.74 18.06
C GLN A 107 -42.89 25.02 17.66
N ARG A 108 -42.30 25.83 16.76
CA ARG A 108 -42.94 27.05 16.23
C ARG A 108 -44.29 26.73 15.58
N ASN A 109 -44.34 25.72 14.72
CA ASN A 109 -45.57 25.29 14.05
C ASN A 109 -46.64 24.80 15.04
N SER A 110 -46.22 24.06 16.08
CA SER A 110 -47.13 23.62 17.14
C SER A 110 -47.74 24.81 17.90
N ARG A 111 -46.92 25.78 18.29
CA ARG A 111 -47.38 27.02 18.96
C ARG A 111 -48.34 27.80 18.08
N LEU A 112 -48.03 27.92 16.78
CA LEU A 112 -48.89 28.61 15.81
C LEU A 112 -50.26 27.93 15.67
N CYS A 113 -50.27 26.59 15.55
CA CYS A 113 -51.51 25.84 15.46
C CYS A 113 -52.39 26.04 16.70
N ARG A 114 -51.79 25.97 17.90
CA ARG A 114 -52.50 26.20 19.17
C ARG A 114 -53.04 27.62 19.29
N LYS A 115 -52.25 28.64 18.92
CA LYS A 115 -52.63 30.05 19.01
C LYS A 115 -53.84 30.40 18.14
N TYR A 116 -53.94 29.80 16.97
CA TYR A 116 -54.96 30.12 15.97
C TYR A 116 -56.01 29.00 15.77
N GLY A 117 -56.03 27.97 16.62
CA GLY A 117 -56.96 26.85 16.51
C GLY A 117 -56.83 26.03 15.22
N LEU A 118 -55.66 26.03 14.58
CA LEU A 118 -55.44 25.34 13.31
C LEU A 118 -55.18 23.84 13.53
N LYS A 119 -55.67 23.00 12.62
CA LYS A 119 -55.39 21.55 12.61
C LYS A 119 -53.89 21.29 12.54
N SER A 120 -53.39 20.39 13.39
CA SER A 120 -51.97 20.03 13.42
C SER A 120 -51.56 19.20 12.21
N ARG A 121 -50.26 19.04 11.98
CA ARG A 121 -49.73 18.19 10.90
C ARG A 121 -50.21 16.73 11.01
N ARG A 122 -50.42 16.22 12.24
CA ARG A 122 -50.93 14.87 12.48
C ARG A 122 -52.40 14.77 12.11
N ASP A 123 -53.22 15.70 12.61
CA ASP A 123 -54.67 15.72 12.35
C ASP A 123 -54.99 15.90 10.85
N ARG A 124 -54.12 16.61 10.11
CA ARG A 124 -54.24 16.75 8.65
C ARG A 124 -53.87 15.47 7.89
N ARG A 125 -52.96 14.66 8.43
CA ARG A 125 -52.53 13.40 7.81
C ARG A 125 -53.55 12.28 8.09
N ASP A 126 -54.07 12.26 9.30
CA ASP A 126 -54.99 11.23 9.77
C ASP A 126 -56.46 11.55 9.38
N GLY A 127 -56.72 12.76 8.84
CA GLY A 127 -58.02 13.21 8.33
C GLY A 127 -58.17 13.14 6.81
N LYS A 128 -57.47 12.20 6.17
CA LYS A 128 -57.60 11.87 4.74
C LYS A 128 -58.23 10.50 4.58
#